data_AF-A0A7S3PBJ6-F1
#
_entry.id   AF-A0A7S3PBJ6-F1
#
_cell.length_a   1.000
_cell.length_b   1.000
_cell.length_c   1.000
_cell.angle_alpha   90.00
_cell.angle_beta   90.00
_cell.angle_gamma   90.00
#
_symmetry.space_group_name_H-M   'P 1'
#
loop_
_entity.id
_entity.type
_entity.pdbx_description
1 polymer ?
#
loop_
_entity_poly.entity_id
_entity_poly.type
_entity_poly.pdbx_seq_one_letter_code
_entity_poly.pdbx_strand_id
1 'polypeptide(L)'
;KGPPTDEKTQPQKGESRYGKGQRVLYKSASYIGPAKVIKVHFDDALVPFYTIEVDGKEKQTDDGHLEPRSALHDEVENMIQALSEDDLTKVKQYIENLKASAPPKVSTPPASSLQNNQGMPSPQL
;
A
#
# COMPACT_ATOMS: atom_id res chain seq x y z
N LYS A 1 22.35 -1.62 28.91
CA LYS A 1 21.42 -2.35 28.01
C LYS A 1 20.25 -1.42 27.72
N GLY A 2 20.25 -0.75 26.57
CA GLY A 2 19.08 -0.03 26.04
C GLY A 2 18.43 -0.87 24.94
N PRO A 3 17.15 -0.67 24.61
CA PRO A 3 16.48 -1.44 23.56
C PRO A 3 16.97 -0.97 22.17
N PRO A 4 17.05 -1.85 21.17
CA PRO A 4 17.28 -1.41 19.79
C PRO A 4 16.01 -0.72 19.31
N THR A 5 16.16 0.55 18.92
CA THR A 5 15.09 1.34 18.31
C THR A 5 14.91 0.87 16.87
N ASP A 6 13.66 0.65 16.45
CA ASP A 6 13.27 0.24 15.10
C ASP A 6 13.89 1.12 14.01
N GLU A 7 14.99 0.66 13.43
CA GLU A 7 15.57 1.26 12.23
C GLU A 7 14.81 0.71 11.03
N LYS A 8 14.01 1.58 10.43
CA LYS A 8 13.35 1.43 9.15
C LYS A 8 14.38 0.93 8.11
N THR A 9 14.37 -0.37 7.81
CA THR A 9 15.33 -1.05 6.91
C THR A 9 15.44 -0.30 5.59
N GLN A 10 16.49 0.51 5.45
CA GLN A 10 16.91 0.99 4.14
C GLN A 10 17.49 -0.20 3.37
N PRO A 11 17.23 -0.32 2.06
CA PRO A 11 17.84 -1.37 1.24
C PRO A 11 19.37 -1.27 1.36
N GLN A 12 20.03 -2.40 1.66
CA GLN A 12 21.48 -2.44 1.78
C GLN A 12 22.11 -2.04 0.45
N LYS A 13 23.16 -1.22 0.49
CA LYS A 13 23.86 -0.71 -0.71
C LYS A 13 24.27 -1.88 -1.62
N GLY A 14 23.77 -1.90 -2.85
CA GLY A 14 24.03 -2.97 -3.83
C GLY A 14 22.96 -4.07 -3.92
N GLU A 15 21.92 -4.03 -3.08
CA GLU A 15 20.77 -4.93 -3.21
C GLU A 15 19.64 -4.25 -3.98
N SER A 16 19.07 -4.99 -4.93
CA SER A 16 17.89 -4.55 -5.68
C SER A 16 16.62 -5.12 -5.06
N ARG A 17 15.58 -4.28 -4.95
CA ARG A 17 14.27 -4.68 -4.44
C ARG A 17 13.52 -5.62 -5.38
N TYR A 18 13.79 -5.53 -6.68
CA TYR A 18 13.09 -6.31 -7.70
C TYR A 18 14.07 -7.07 -8.59
N GLY A 19 13.80 -8.35 -8.82
CA GLY A 19 14.63 -9.21 -9.66
C GLY A 19 14.26 -9.17 -11.13
N LYS A 20 15.21 -9.50 -12.02
CA LYS A 20 14.92 -9.75 -13.44
C LYS A 20 13.88 -10.87 -13.57
N GLY A 21 12.88 -10.63 -14.42
CA GLY A 21 11.76 -11.53 -14.68
C GLY A 21 10.57 -11.33 -13.75
N GLN A 22 10.72 -10.56 -12.66
CA GLN A 22 9.66 -10.34 -11.69
C GLN A 22 8.53 -9.47 -12.28
N ARG A 23 7.29 -9.88 -12.01
CA ARG A 23 6.10 -9.06 -12.29
C ARG A 23 5.90 -8.05 -11.17
N VAL A 24 5.63 -6.81 -11.56
CA VAL A 24 5.44 -5.65 -10.67
C VAL A 24 4.27 -4.80 -11.18
N LEU A 25 3.79 -3.85 -10.37
CA LEU A 25 2.97 -2.76 -10.87
C LEU A 25 3.85 -1.55 -11.16
N TYR A 26 3.72 -1.00 -12.37
CA TYR A 26 4.30 0.28 -12.73
C TYR A 26 3.28 1.39 -12.54
N LYS A 27 3.70 2.46 -11.88
CA LYS A 27 2.90 3.67 -11.65
C LYS A 27 3.64 4.90 -12.15
N SER A 28 2.92 5.74 -12.86
CA SER A 28 3.33 7.08 -13.27
C SER A 28 2.20 8.07 -12.99
N ALA A 29 2.39 9.34 -13.34
CA ALA A 29 1.37 10.37 -13.13
C ALA A 29 0.02 10.07 -13.81
N SER A 30 0.04 9.36 -14.95
CA SER A 30 -1.16 9.12 -15.76
C SER A 30 -1.47 7.65 -16.01
N TYR A 31 -0.67 6.73 -15.46
CA TYR A 31 -0.79 5.31 -15.74
C TYR A 31 -0.45 4.48 -14.50
N ILE A 32 -1.26 3.46 -14.24
CA ILE A 32 -0.96 2.39 -13.29
C ILE A 32 -1.29 1.08 -14.00
N GLY A 33 -0.35 0.15 -14.04
CA GLY A 33 -0.57 -1.11 -14.74
C GLY A 33 0.51 -2.15 -14.53
N PRO A 34 0.28 -3.37 -15.03
CA PRO A 34 1.20 -4.48 -14.88
C PRO A 34 2.47 -4.26 -15.70
N ALA A 35 3.61 -4.59 -15.11
CA ALA A 35 4.90 -4.55 -15.79
C ALA A 35 5.78 -5.74 -15.40
N LYS A 36 6.82 -5.99 -16.21
CA LYS A 36 7.82 -7.03 -15.94
C LYS A 36 9.21 -6.42 -15.93
N VAL A 37 10.01 -6.73 -14.91
CA VAL A 37 11.42 -6.31 -14.88
C VAL A 37 12.21 -7.13 -15.90
N ILE A 38 12.83 -6.46 -16.86
CA ILE A 38 13.63 -7.07 -17.92
C ILE A 38 15.12 -7.05 -17.57
N LYS A 39 15.60 -5.95 -16.97
CA LYS A 39 16.99 -5.79 -16.51
C LYS A 39 17.02 -4.98 -15.22
N VAL A 40 18.00 -5.30 -14.38
CA VAL A 40 18.37 -4.54 -13.19
C VAL A 40 19.75 -3.96 -13.46
N HIS A 41 19.89 -2.66 -13.23
CA HIS A 41 21.14 -1.92 -13.39
C HIS A 41 21.46 -1.21 -12.09
N PHE A 42 22.72 -0.82 -11.93
CA PHE A 42 23.19 -0.02 -10.81
C PHE A 42 23.95 1.18 -11.36
N ASP A 43 23.71 2.37 -10.80
CA ASP A 43 24.50 3.55 -11.11
C ASP A 43 25.85 3.55 -10.38
N ASP A 44 26.64 4.62 -10.55
CA ASP A 44 27.94 4.79 -9.89
C ASP A 44 27.84 4.82 -8.35
N ALA A 45 26.66 5.13 -7.81
CA ALA A 45 26.38 5.13 -6.37
C ALA A 45 25.86 3.76 -5.87
N LEU A 46 25.76 2.76 -6.75
CA LEU A 46 25.16 1.44 -6.51
C LEU A 46 23.66 1.50 -6.18
N VAL A 47 22.95 2.50 -6.72
CA VAL A 47 21.49 2.61 -6.61
C VAL A 47 20.84 1.83 -7.75
N PRO A 48 19.89 0.92 -7.47
CA PRO A 48 19.25 0.13 -8.50
C PRO A 48 18.30 0.99 -9.36
N PHE A 49 18.36 0.79 -10.67
CA PHE A 49 17.33 1.23 -11.60
C PHE A 49 16.98 0.09 -12.58
N TYR A 50 15.79 0.16 -13.14
CA TYR A 50 15.16 -0.98 -13.79
C TYR A 50 14.83 -0.67 -15.23
N THR A 51 15.04 -1.64 -16.12
CA THR A 51 14.36 -1.68 -17.41
C THR A 51 13.16 -2.59 -17.26
N ILE A 52 11.96 -2.06 -17.48
CA ILE A 52 10.68 -2.78 -17.40
C ILE A 52 10.03 -2.86 -18.77
N GLU A 53 9.24 -3.91 -19.00
CA GLU A 53 8.29 -4.02 -20.10
C GLU A 53 6.89 -3.70 -19.58
N VAL A 54 6.24 -2.74 -20.23
CA VAL A 54 4.86 -2.32 -19.95
C VAL A 54 4.13 -2.11 -21.28
N ASP A 55 2.99 -2.77 -21.46
CA ASP A 55 2.21 -2.76 -22.71
C ASP A 55 3.06 -3.03 -23.97
N GLY A 56 4.01 -3.97 -23.86
CA GLY A 56 4.93 -4.36 -24.95
C GLY A 56 6.03 -3.35 -25.26
N LYS A 57 6.18 -2.30 -24.45
CA LYS A 57 7.24 -1.28 -24.60
C LYS A 57 8.21 -1.34 -23.43
N GLU A 58 9.49 -1.18 -23.74
CA GLU A 58 10.52 -1.04 -22.70
C GLU A 58 10.57 0.39 -22.16
N LYS A 59 10.68 0.52 -20.85
CA LYS A 59 10.90 1.78 -20.14
C LYS A 59 11.97 1.61 -19.07
N GLN A 60 12.75 2.67 -18.85
CA GLN A 60 13.64 2.76 -17.69
C GLN A 60 12.92 3.49 -16.55
N THR A 61 13.11 3.01 -15.33
CA THR A 61 12.45 3.55 -14.14
C THR A 61 13.25 3.27 -12.88
N ASP A 62 13.00 4.04 -11.82
CA ASP A 62 13.51 3.79 -10.47
C ASP A 62 12.53 2.95 -9.63
N ASP A 63 12.91 2.68 -8.37
CA ASP A 63 12.10 1.94 -7.39
C ASP A 63 10.78 2.64 -7.03
N GLY A 64 10.76 3.99 -7.05
CA GLY A 64 9.63 4.80 -6.60
C GLY A 64 8.38 4.68 -7.47
N HIS A 65 8.55 4.19 -8.70
CA HIS A 65 7.47 3.93 -9.65
C HIS A 65 7.04 2.47 -9.70
N LEU A 66 7.64 1.61 -8.87
CA LEU A 66 7.39 0.17 -8.85
C LEU A 66 6.76 -0.26 -7.52
N GLU A 67 5.67 -1.01 -7.63
CA GLU A 67 5.00 -1.62 -6.49
C GLU A 67 5.04 -3.16 -6.59
N PRO A 68 5.15 -3.88 -5.45
CA PRO A 68 5.08 -5.33 -5.44
C PRO A 68 3.74 -5.80 -5.98
N ARG A 69 3.78 -6.75 -6.91
CA ARG A 69 2.59 -7.44 -7.38
C ARG A 69 2.43 -8.74 -6.59
N SER A 70 1.35 -8.84 -5.83
CA SER A 70 0.98 -10.08 -5.12
C SER A 70 0.28 -11.06 -6.06
N ALA A 71 0.33 -12.36 -5.71
CA ALA A 71 -0.39 -13.41 -6.44
C ALA A 71 -1.90 -13.14 -6.53
N LEU A 72 -2.47 -12.47 -5.51
CA LEU A 72 -3.86 -12.05 -5.50
C LEU A 72 -4.18 -11.11 -6.68
N HIS A 73 -3.25 -10.25 -7.11
CA HIS A 73 -3.48 -9.40 -8.28
C HIS A 73 -3.59 -10.21 -9.57
N ASP A 74 -2.75 -11.23 -9.77
CA ASP A 74 -2.85 -12.10 -10.94
C ASP A 74 -4.16 -12.91 -10.92
N GLU A 75 -4.57 -13.41 -9.76
CA GLU A 75 -5.82 -14.15 -9.60
C GLU A 75 -7.04 -13.25 -9.90
N VAL A 76 -7.09 -12.05 -9.31
CA VAL A 76 -8.18 -11.09 -9.54
C VAL A 76 -8.23 -10.65 -10.99
N GLU A 77 -7.09 -10.40 -11.64
CA GLU A 77 -7.07 -10.06 -13.07
C GLU A 77 -7.64 -11.20 -13.93
N ASN A 78 -7.20 -12.44 -13.69
CA ASN A 78 -7.72 -13.61 -14.41
C ASN A 78 -9.21 -13.81 -14.18
N MET A 79 -9.70 -13.64 -12.95
CA MET A 79 -11.12 -13.72 -12.64
C MET A 79 -11.91 -12.65 -13.39
N ILE A 80 -11.45 -11.39 -13.35
CA ILE A 80 -12.12 -10.27 -14.03
C ILE A 80 -12.18 -10.49 -15.54
N GLN A 81 -11.11 -10.99 -16.17
CA GLN A 81 -11.08 -11.29 -17.60
C GLN A 81 -12.06 -12.41 -18.01
N ALA A 82 -12.41 -13.30 -17.08
CA ALA A 82 -13.36 -14.39 -17.32
C ALA A 82 -14.83 -13.98 -17.11
N LEU A 83 -15.10 -12.82 -16.53
CA LEU A 83 -16.46 -12.34 -16.26
C LEU A 83 -17.12 -11.76 -17.51
N SER A 84 -18.44 -11.94 -17.60
CA SER A 84 -19.28 -11.25 -18.57
C SER A 84 -19.49 -9.78 -18.20
N GLU A 85 -19.94 -8.96 -19.16
CA GLU A 85 -20.27 -7.55 -18.92
C GLU A 85 -21.37 -7.38 -17.84
N ASP A 86 -22.37 -8.27 -17.83
CA ASP A 86 -23.42 -8.28 -16.82
C ASP A 86 -22.86 -8.57 -15.42
N ASP A 87 -21.93 -9.51 -15.31
CA ASP A 87 -21.30 -9.85 -14.03
C ASP A 87 -20.37 -8.73 -13.54
N LEU A 88 -19.64 -8.07 -14.45
CA LEU A 88 -18.85 -6.89 -14.11
C LEU A 88 -19.72 -5.74 -13.59
N THR A 89 -20.91 -5.54 -14.17
CA THR A 89 -21.89 -4.57 -13.67
C THR A 89 -22.33 -4.89 -12.24
N LYS A 90 -22.64 -6.15 -11.96
CA LYS A 90 -23.03 -6.59 -10.60
C LYS A 90 -21.91 -6.37 -9.59
N VAL A 91 -20.67 -6.72 -9.96
CA VAL A 91 -19.48 -6.51 -9.11
C VAL A 91 -19.29 -5.02 -8.83
N LYS A 92 -19.40 -4.16 -9.86
CA LYS A 92 -19.33 -2.70 -9.69
C LYS A 92 -20.37 -2.19 -8.70
N GLN A 93 -21.63 -2.61 -8.85
CA GLN A 93 -22.72 -2.17 -7.97
C GLN A 93 -22.50 -2.64 -6.52
N TYR A 94 -22.02 -3.86 -6.32
CA TYR A 94 -21.69 -4.39 -5.01
C TYR A 94 -20.58 -3.58 -4.31
N ILE A 95 -19.51 -3.25 -5.02
CA ILE A 95 -18.39 -2.45 -4.47
C ILE A 95 -18.86 -1.05 -4.08
N GLU A 96 -19.69 -0.41 -4.90
CA GLU A 96 -20.21 0.93 -4.58
C GLU A 96 -21.12 0.90 -3.34
N ASN A 97 -21.96 -0.13 -3.19
CA ASN A 97 -22.77 -0.31 -2.00
C ASN A 97 -21.92 -0.53 -0.73
N LEU A 98 -20.82 -1.28 -0.83
CA LEU A 98 -19.88 -1.47 0.28
C LEU A 98 -19.21 -0.16 0.71
N LYS A 99 -18.78 0.68 -0.25
CA LYS A 99 -18.20 2.00 0.06
C LYS A 99 -19.21 2.93 0.72
N ALA A 100 -20.46 2.87 0.28
CA ALA A 100 -21.55 3.67 0.84
C ALA A 100 -21.95 3.24 2.26
N SER A 101 -21.67 2.00 2.67
CA SER A 101 -22.00 1.48 4.01
C SER A 101 -20.86 1.59 5.04
N ALA A 102 -19.78 2.33 4.76
CA ALA A 102 -18.75 2.59 5.75
C ALA A 102 -19.39 3.28 6.99
N PRO A 103 -19.16 2.79 8.22
CA PRO A 103 -19.79 3.34 9.40
C PRO A 103 -19.42 4.82 9.56
N PRO A 104 -20.35 5.67 10.05
CA PRO A 104 -20.04 7.07 10.32
C PRO A 104 -18.84 7.13 11.26
N LYS A 105 -17.85 7.95 10.90
CA LYS A 105 -16.75 8.34 11.80
C LYS A 105 -17.40 8.75 13.11
N VAL A 106 -17.14 7.96 14.15
CA VAL A 106 -17.65 8.21 15.50
C VAL A 106 -17.08 9.57 15.92
N SER A 107 -17.93 10.59 15.86
CA SER A 107 -17.65 11.91 16.39
C SER A 107 -17.30 11.73 17.87
N THR A 108 -16.04 11.98 18.21
CA THR A 108 -15.58 12.13 19.60
C THR A 108 -16.57 13.03 20.35
N PRO A 109 -17.18 12.58 21.46
CA PRO A 109 -17.94 13.47 22.31
C PRO A 109 -16.98 14.50 22.93
N PRO A 110 -17.38 15.79 23.03
CA PRO A 110 -16.56 16.80 23.67
C PRO A 110 -16.35 16.45 25.15
N ALA A 111 -15.11 16.62 25.60
CA ALA A 111 -14.65 16.39 26.95
C ALA A 111 -15.63 16.98 27.98
N SER A 112 -16.24 16.10 28.77
CA SER A 112 -17.03 16.52 29.94
C SER A 112 -16.08 17.04 31.01
N SER A 113 -16.35 18.28 31.40
CA SER A 113 -15.74 19.05 32.47
C SER A 113 -15.66 18.24 33.78
N LEU A 114 -14.46 18.17 34.36
CA LEU A 114 -14.24 17.74 35.74
C LEU A 114 -14.86 18.79 36.70
N GLN A 115 -16.10 18.58 37.11
CA GLN A 115 -16.70 19.28 38.24
C GLN A 115 -16.23 18.58 39.53
N ASN A 116 -15.16 19.12 40.09
CA ASN A 116 -14.58 18.75 41.38
C ASN A 116 -15.62 18.99 42.49
N ASN A 117 -16.02 17.96 43.25
CA ASN A 117 -16.81 18.16 44.47
C ASN A 117 -16.72 16.99 45.46
N GLN A 118 -16.60 17.39 46.73
CA GLN A 118 -16.71 16.63 48.00
C GLN A 118 -15.41 15.91 48.45
N GLY A 119 -14.81 16.21 49.61
CA GLY A 119 -15.35 16.75 50.85
C GLY A 119 -15.58 15.61 51.84
N MET A 120 -14.56 15.28 52.64
CA MET A 120 -14.65 14.38 53.80
C MET A 120 -13.63 14.87 54.85
N PRO A 121 -14.05 15.26 56.06
CA PRO A 121 -13.13 15.48 57.17
C PRO A 121 -12.86 14.16 57.92
N SER A 122 -11.58 13.97 58.29
CA SER A 122 -11.11 12.86 59.14
C SER A 122 -11.64 12.98 60.58
N PRO A 123 -11.93 11.86 61.27
CA PRO A 123 -12.14 11.85 62.70
C PRO A 123 -10.79 11.82 63.43
N GLN A 124 -10.60 12.69 64.43
CA GLN A 124 -9.56 12.52 65.46
C GLN A 124 -10.19 12.05 66.77
N LEU A 125 -9.43 11.17 67.43
CA LEU A 125 -9.66 10.49 68.70
C LEU A 125 -9.97 11.43 69.87
#